data_AF-A0A950JJB9-F1
#
_entry.id   AF-A0A950JJB9-F1
#
_cell.length_a   1.000
_cell.length_b   1.000
_cell.length_c   1.000
_cell.angle_alpha   90.00
_cell.angle_beta   90.00
_cell.angle_gamma   90.00
#
_symmetry.space_group_name_H-M   'P 1'
#
loop_
_entity.id
_entity.type
_entity.pdbx_description
1 polymer ?
#
loop_
_entity_poly.entity_id
_entity_poly.type
_entity_poly.pdbx_seq_one_letter_code
_entity_poly.pdbx_strand_id
1 'polypeptide(L)'
;MTNRFEQVDEVVGDAVTIVFSQGADGQRARVFCPKSAHDSLTADRVTEPMPPKDALSGAVRLANQLKIAIVVQDPDGVWKKEWGELYRDESE
;
A
#
# COMPACT_ATOMS: atom_id res chain seq x y z
N MET A 1 9.59 -13.80 11.99
CA MET A 1 8.64 -13.90 10.87
C MET A 1 8.80 -12.65 10.03
N THR A 2 8.97 -12.80 8.73
CA THR A 2 9.04 -11.67 7.79
C THR A 2 7.62 -11.20 7.48
N ASN A 3 7.39 -9.89 7.38
CA ASN A 3 6.08 -9.38 6.98
C ASN A 3 5.76 -9.85 5.55
N ARG A 4 4.50 -10.20 5.28
CA ARG A 4 4.02 -10.60 3.96
C ARG A 4 2.95 -9.63 3.50
N PHE A 5 3.05 -9.19 2.26
CA PHE A 5 2.08 -8.27 1.64
C PHE A 5 1.66 -8.83 0.29
N GLU A 6 0.39 -8.69 -0.02
CA GLU A 6 -0.13 -9.04 -1.33
C GLU A 6 0.27 -7.96 -2.35
N GLN A 7 0.72 -8.39 -3.52
CA GLN A 7 0.97 -7.53 -4.66
C GLN A 7 -0.22 -7.56 -5.59
N VAL A 8 -0.79 -6.38 -5.85
CA VAL A 8 -1.94 -6.15 -6.72
C VAL A 8 -1.54 -5.24 -7.88
N ASP A 9 -2.33 -5.26 -8.95
CA ASP A 9 -2.08 -4.44 -10.13
C ASP A 9 -2.87 -3.11 -10.11
N GLU A 10 -3.87 -2.99 -9.23
CA GLU A 10 -4.71 -1.79 -9.07
C GLU A 10 -5.08 -1.50 -7.61
N VAL A 11 -5.63 -0.31 -7.35
CA VAL A 11 -6.13 0.07 -6.02
C VAL A 11 -7.38 -0.74 -5.71
N VAL A 12 -7.36 -1.49 -4.61
CA VAL A 12 -8.49 -2.31 -4.15
C VAL A 12 -9.41 -1.54 -3.21
N GLY A 13 -10.71 -1.84 -3.25
CA GLY A 13 -11.75 -1.10 -2.54
C GLY A 13 -11.86 -1.38 -1.04
N ASP A 14 -11.28 -2.48 -0.56
CA ASP A 14 -11.45 -3.02 0.79
C ASP A 14 -10.17 -3.03 1.64
N ALA A 15 -9.07 -2.47 1.12
CA ALA A 15 -7.76 -2.45 1.79
C ALA A 15 -7.05 -1.10 1.66
N VAL A 16 -5.97 -0.93 2.42
CA VAL A 16 -5.00 0.14 2.19
C VAL A 16 -4.07 -0.28 1.06
N THR A 17 -4.04 0.46 -0.03
CA THR A 17 -3.10 0.22 -1.14
C THR A 17 -1.91 1.16 -1.03
N ILE A 18 -0.68 0.61 -1.03
CA ILE A 18 0.53 1.39 -1.23
C ILE A 18 0.91 1.30 -2.70
N VAL A 19 0.94 2.44 -3.40
CA VAL A 19 1.36 2.51 -4.80
C VAL A 19 2.77 3.05 -4.86
N PHE A 20 3.71 2.20 -5.24
CA PHE A 20 5.09 2.60 -5.50
C PHE A 20 5.25 3.05 -6.96
N SER A 21 6.19 3.97 -7.16
CA SER A 21 6.50 4.51 -8.48
C SER A 21 7.98 4.94 -8.55
N GLN A 22 8.58 4.77 -9.72
CA GLN A 22 9.92 5.24 -10.05
C GLN A 22 9.82 6.40 -11.05
N GLY A 23 10.14 7.61 -10.60
CA GLY A 23 10.19 8.81 -11.46
C GLY A 23 11.60 9.33 -11.68
N ALA A 24 11.70 10.44 -12.42
CA ALA A 24 12.97 11.15 -12.64
C ALA A 24 13.59 11.66 -11.32
N ASP A 25 12.73 12.02 -10.36
CA ASP A 25 13.12 12.50 -9.02
C ASP A 25 13.37 11.36 -8.02
N GLY A 26 13.37 10.11 -8.49
CA GLY A 26 13.61 8.92 -7.69
C GLY A 26 12.35 8.15 -7.30
N GLN A 27 12.52 7.25 -6.32
CA GLN A 27 11.45 6.38 -5.81
C GLN A 27 10.48 7.17 -4.95
N ARG A 28 9.20 7.08 -5.27
CA ARG A 28 8.11 7.70 -4.50
C ARG A 28 6.99 6.71 -4.29
N ALA A 29 6.19 6.94 -3.26
CA ALA A 29 5.01 6.16 -2.96
C ALA A 29 3.84 7.06 -2.55
N ARG A 30 2.63 6.57 -2.81
CA ARG A 30 1.37 7.12 -2.30
C ARG A 30 0.62 6.04 -1.54
N VAL A 31 -0.16 6.44 -0.54
CA VAL A 31 -1.08 5.56 0.17
C VAL A 31 -2.49 5.93 -0.21
N PHE A 32 -3.25 4.94 -0.66
CA PHE A 32 -4.67 5.02 -0.97
C PHE A 32 -5.44 4.19 0.05
N CYS A 33 -6.50 4.78 0.61
CA CYS A 33 -7.45 4.09 1.46
C CYS A 33 -8.85 4.57 1.06
N PRO A 34 -9.53 3.80 0.19
CA PRO A 34 -10.88 4.12 -0.24
C PRO A 34 -11.84 4.17 0.95
N LYS A 35 -12.86 5.01 0.87
CA LYS A 35 -13.94 5.10 1.86
C LYS A 35 -14.61 3.74 2.08
N SER A 36 -14.76 2.96 1.02
CA SER A 36 -15.35 1.62 1.05
C SER A 36 -14.56 0.61 1.89
N ALA A 37 -13.31 0.91 2.24
CA ALA A 37 -12.47 -0.02 2.98
C ALA A 37 -12.88 -0.16 4.45
N HIS A 38 -13.54 0.86 5.03
CA HIS A 38 -13.99 0.79 6.42
C HIS A 38 -15.10 1.81 6.70
N ASP A 39 -16.15 1.40 7.42
CA ASP A 39 -17.33 2.23 7.71
C ASP A 39 -17.03 3.55 8.44
N SER A 40 -15.92 3.61 9.17
CA SER A 40 -15.50 4.83 9.88
C SER A 40 -14.92 5.91 8.96
N LEU A 41 -14.69 5.62 7.68
CA LEU A 41 -14.18 6.57 6.72
C LEU A 41 -15.34 7.36 6.10
N THR A 42 -15.21 8.68 6.11
CA THR A 42 -16.22 9.58 5.54
C THR A 42 -15.93 9.95 4.08
N ALA A 43 -14.67 9.80 3.65
CA ALA A 43 -14.19 10.06 2.30
C ALA A 43 -12.92 9.23 2.03
N ASP A 44 -12.57 9.10 0.75
CA ASP A 44 -11.31 8.49 0.32
C ASP A 44 -10.13 9.26 0.90
N ARG A 45 -9.09 8.52 1.30
CA ARG A 45 -7.83 9.10 1.77
C ARG A 45 -6.74 8.78 0.77
N VAL A 46 -6.12 9.83 0.25
CA VAL A 46 -4.95 9.74 -0.63
C VAL A 46 -3.87 10.65 -0.10
N THR A 47 -2.65 10.14 0.02
CA THR A 47 -1.51 10.96 0.43
C THR A 47 -0.82 11.60 -0.77
N GLU A 48 -0.16 12.74 -0.54
CA GLU A 48 0.83 13.26 -1.47
C GLU A 48 2.00 12.27 -1.66
N PRO A 49 2.73 12.32 -2.80
CA PRO A 49 3.90 11.48 -3.03
C PRO A 49 5.00 11.70 -1.98
N MET A 50 5.45 10.61 -1.36
CA MET A 50 6.47 10.65 -0.30
C MET A 50 7.50 9.53 -0.46
N PRO A 51 8.57 9.50 0.34
CA PRO A 51 9.52 8.40 0.32
C PRO A 51 8.86 7.03 0.57
N PRO A 52 9.27 5.96 -0.12
CA PRO A 52 8.71 4.60 0.02
C PRO A 52 8.55 4.11 1.45
N LYS A 53 9.57 4.35 2.29
CA LYS A 53 9.59 3.89 3.69
C LYS A 53 8.59 4.63 4.58
N ASP A 54 8.37 5.91 4.31
CA ASP A 54 7.40 6.73 5.04
C ASP A 54 5.98 6.31 4.68
N ALA A 55 5.72 6.05 3.39
CA ALA A 55 4.44 5.53 2.92
C ALA A 55 4.12 4.17 3.55
N LEU A 56 5.07 3.23 3.56
CA LEU A 56 4.90 1.93 4.21
C LEU A 56 4.58 2.07 5.70
N SER A 57 5.34 2.90 6.42
CA SER A 57 5.11 3.13 7.85
C SER A 57 3.75 3.77 8.13
N GLY A 58 3.33 4.72 7.29
CA GLY A 58 2.02 5.37 7.37
C GLY A 58 0.87 4.41 7.10
N ALA A 59 0.98 3.60 6.05
CA ALA A 59 0.01 2.58 5.68
C ALA A 59 -0.15 1.52 6.78
N VAL A 60 0.96 1.03 7.37
CA VAL A 60 0.92 0.08 8.49
C VAL A 60 0.19 0.65 9.70
N ARG A 61 0.41 1.93 10.04
CA ARG A 61 -0.30 2.58 11.15
C ARG A 61 -1.79 2.70 10.86
N LEU A 62 -2.15 3.14 9.65
CA LEU A 62 -3.54 3.31 9.23
C LEU A 62 -4.30 1.98 9.22
N ALA A 63 -3.74 0.96 8.58
CA ALA A 63 -4.33 -0.37 8.51
C ALA A 63 -4.49 -1.00 9.90
N ASN A 64 -3.51 -0.85 10.79
CA ASN A 64 -3.60 -1.33 12.17
C ASN A 64 -4.69 -0.62 12.99
N GLN A 65 -4.93 0.66 12.71
CA GLN A 65 -5.99 1.46 13.34
C GLN A 65 -7.37 1.02 12.85
N LEU A 66 -7.51 0.76 11.55
CA LEU A 66 -8.78 0.37 10.91
C LEU A 66 -9.03 -1.14 10.93
N LYS A 67 -8.03 -1.96 11.29
CA LYS A 67 -8.07 -3.43 11.25
C LYS A 67 -8.38 -4.00 9.85
N ILE A 68 -7.82 -3.38 8.82
CA ILE A 68 -7.96 -3.79 7.41
C ILE A 68 -6.62 -4.23 6.82
N ALA A 69 -6.66 -4.91 5.68
CA ALA A 69 -5.48 -5.38 4.96
C ALA A 69 -4.63 -4.24 4.38
N ILE A 70 -3.38 -4.57 4.05
CA ILE A 70 -2.48 -3.74 3.24
C ILE A 70 -2.10 -4.53 2.00
N VAL A 71 -2.29 -3.93 0.84
CA VAL A 71 -1.83 -4.46 -0.44
C VAL A 71 -0.85 -3.48 -1.08
N VAL A 72 -0.03 -3.99 -1.99
CA VAL A 72 1.08 -3.25 -2.61
C VAL A 72 0.91 -3.29 -4.12
N GLN A 73 0.90 -2.12 -4.73
CA GLN A 73 1.06 -1.97 -6.17
C GLN A 73 2.50 -1.50 -6.43
N ASP A 74 3.30 -2.35 -7.07
CA ASP A 74 4.72 -2.06 -7.36
C ASP A 74 5.06 -2.41 -8.83
N PRO A 75 4.62 -1.58 -9.79
CA PRO A 75 4.86 -1.83 -11.21
C PRO A 75 6.33 -1.62 -11.60
N ASP A 76 7.07 -0.82 -10.83
CA ASP A 76 8.44 -0.40 -11.14
C ASP A 76 9.51 -1.16 -10.33
N GLY A 77 9.12 -2.13 -9.51
CA GLY A 77 10.06 -2.94 -8.71
C GLY A 77 10.80 -2.15 -7.63
N VAL A 78 10.15 -1.16 -7.02
CA VAL A 78 10.69 -0.33 -5.94
C VAL A 78 10.80 -1.10 -4.62
N TRP A 79 9.98 -2.14 -4.44
CA TRP A 79 9.92 -2.92 -3.22
C TRP A 79 11.28 -3.54 -2.87
N LYS A 80 11.63 -3.46 -1.58
CA LYS A 80 12.86 -4.07 -1.06
C LYS A 80 12.52 -5.28 -0.20
N LYS A 81 13.22 -6.40 -0.43
CA LYS A 81 13.08 -7.64 0.34
C LYS A 81 13.26 -7.46 1.85
N GLU A 82 13.99 -6.43 2.27
CA GLU A 82 14.17 -6.08 3.68
C GLU A 82 12.88 -5.58 4.36
N TRP A 83 11.87 -5.12 3.60
CA TRP A 83 10.58 -4.65 4.12
C TRP A 83 9.59 -5.79 4.33
N GLY A 84 9.73 -6.85 3.54
CA GLY A 84 8.86 -8.01 3.58
C GLY A 84 8.90 -8.80 2.28
N GLU A 85 8.14 -9.88 2.26
CA GLU A 85 7.88 -10.67 1.05
C GLU A 85 6.61 -10.14 0.37
N LEU A 86 6.71 -9.91 -0.94
CA LEU A 86 5.55 -9.74 -1.80
C LEU A 86 5.11 -11.10 -2.33
N TYR A 87 3.82 -11.39 -2.24
CA TYR A 87 3.20 -12.54 -2.89
C TYR A 87 2.04 -12.04 -3.76
N ARG A 88 1.71 -12.76 -4.83
CA ARG A 88 0.47 -12.55 -5.56
C ARG A 88 -0.51 -13.61 -5.11
N ASP A 89 -1.73 -13.22 -4.79
CA ASP A 89 -2.79 -14.19 -4.54
C ASP A 89 -3.36 -14.58 -5.91
N GLU A 90 -3.30 -15.87 -6.25
CA GLU A 90 -3.86 -16.41 -7.51
C GLU A 90 -5.37 -16.66 -7.36
N SER A 91 -6.07 -15.74 -6.70
CA SER A 91 -7.49 -15.84 -6.46
C SER A 91 -8.24 -15.42 -7.73
N GLU A 92 -8.47 -16.40 -8.61
CA GLU A 92 -9.45 -16.37 -9.72
C GLU A 92 -10.91 -16.18 -9.24
#